data_AF-Q8RCR5-F1
#
_entry.id   AF-Q8RCR5-F1
#
_cell.length_a   1.000
_cell.length_b   1.000
_cell.length_c   1.000
_cell.angle_alpha   90.00
_cell.angle_beta   90.00
_cell.angle_gamma   90.00
#
_symmetry.space_group_name_H-M   'P 1'
#
loop_
_entity.id
_entity.type
_entity.pdbx_description
1 polymer ?
#
loop_
_entity_poly.entity_id
_entity_poly.type
_entity_poly.pdbx_seq_one_letter_code
_entity_poly.pdbx_strand_id
1 'polypeptide(L)'
;MLEFQYKEEIKRRSIIPKEKFYHRFLKIGNLIMISKPYDEEWQEKSYKMSLYELMKEIDYEEVFGLRIPGKSNKKKVYTNRLSFEKFTIGDIVLATSLGFHIQGAIRHAAIFDSRRYHGSIDDECLLTAEPDKGVIYESIQFYYENFGEAWGLFVPGTTFKQRIEIVEELSKHVGERYYWSAHKNNPTSWYCSLVPWRGYYEIAGIDIDYNGGYWVLPIDIFMSEYTEVFEYARG
;
A
#
# COMPACT_ATOMS: atom_id res chain seq x y z
N MET A 1 -24.17 -5.10 8.57
CA MET A 1 -23.92 -4.36 9.82
C MET A 1 -23.38 -5.25 10.93
N LEU A 2 -24.03 -6.38 11.26
CA LEU A 2 -23.54 -7.30 12.30
C LEU A 2 -22.15 -7.89 11.99
N GLU A 3 -21.94 -8.36 10.75
CA GLU A 3 -20.63 -8.87 10.30
C GLU A 3 -19.53 -7.80 10.37
N PHE A 4 -19.84 -6.56 9.95
CA PHE A 4 -18.92 -5.44 10.05
C PHE A 4 -18.47 -5.20 11.49
N GLN A 5 -19.41 -5.10 12.43
CA GLN A 5 -19.10 -4.89 13.86
C GLN A 5 -18.24 -6.03 14.43
N TYR A 6 -18.57 -7.28 14.07
CA TYR A 6 -17.81 -8.45 14.49
C TYR A 6 -16.37 -8.42 13.97
N LYS A 7 -16.16 -8.14 12.66
CA LYS A 7 -14.82 -8.04 12.07
C LYS A 7 -14.02 -6.86 12.64
N GLU A 8 -14.65 -5.70 12.87
CA GLU A 8 -14.01 -4.56 13.55
C GLU A 8 -13.54 -4.92 14.97
N GLU A 9 -14.34 -5.68 15.73
CA GLU A 9 -13.96 -6.14 17.06
C GLU A 9 -12.76 -7.10 17.04
N ILE A 10 -12.74 -8.03 16.07
CA ILE A 10 -11.58 -8.91 15.86
C ILE A 10 -10.32 -8.11 15.54
N LYS A 11 -10.42 -7.11 14.65
CA LYS A 11 -9.28 -6.26 14.27
C LYS A 11 -8.70 -5.52 15.46
N ARG A 12 -9.55 -4.91 16.30
CA ARG A 12 -9.11 -4.22 17.53
C ARG A 12 -8.39 -5.14 18.53
N ARG A 13 -8.70 -6.44 18.53
CA ARG A 13 -8.01 -7.44 19.35
C ARG A 13 -6.72 -7.97 18.72
N SER A 14 -6.52 -7.74 17.43
CA SER A 14 -5.43 -8.29 16.62
C SER A 14 -4.44 -7.22 16.15
N ILE A 15 -4.45 -6.03 16.78
CA ILE A 15 -3.57 -4.93 16.40
C ILE A 15 -2.11 -5.36 16.53
N ILE A 16 -1.35 -5.11 15.47
CA ILE A 16 0.09 -5.33 15.42
C ILE A 16 0.76 -3.97 15.56
N PRO A 17 1.54 -3.72 16.63
CA PRO A 17 2.25 -2.45 16.80
C PRO A 17 3.18 -2.16 15.61
N LYS A 18 3.09 -0.95 15.04
CA LYS A 18 3.83 -0.57 13.83
C LYS A 18 5.34 -0.61 14.02
N GLU A 19 5.79 -0.38 15.26
CA GLU A 19 7.19 -0.41 15.68
C GLU A 19 7.83 -1.76 15.39
N LYS A 20 7.02 -2.85 15.39
CA LYS A 20 7.49 -4.18 15.00
C LYS A 20 7.97 -4.23 13.56
N PHE A 21 7.57 -3.31 12.69
CA PHE A 21 7.97 -3.28 11.28
C PHE A 21 9.05 -2.25 10.98
N TYR A 22 9.36 -1.32 11.89
CA TYR A 22 10.35 -0.26 11.61
C TYR A 22 11.74 -0.82 11.29
N HIS A 23 12.10 -1.96 11.88
CA HIS A 23 13.35 -2.65 11.57
C HIS A 23 13.44 -3.08 10.09
N ARG A 24 12.31 -3.22 9.37
CA ARG A 24 12.24 -3.55 7.94
C ARG A 24 12.61 -2.38 7.04
N PHE A 25 12.63 -1.16 7.56
CA PHE A 25 12.86 0.04 6.77
C PHE A 25 14.25 0.61 7.03
N LEU A 26 15.03 0.78 5.97
CA LEU A 26 16.29 1.53 5.98
C LEU A 26 16.00 3.01 5.82
N LYS A 27 16.46 3.82 6.75
CA LYS A 27 16.37 5.28 6.64
C LYS A 27 17.66 5.83 6.02
N ILE A 28 17.54 6.56 4.91
CA ILE A 28 18.62 7.38 4.34
C ILE A 28 18.33 8.83 4.69
N GLY A 29 19.14 9.41 5.58
CA GLY A 29 18.92 10.74 6.13
C GLY A 29 17.63 10.82 6.94
N ASN A 30 16.84 11.87 6.73
CA ASN A 30 15.55 12.05 7.41
C ASN A 30 14.34 11.59 6.60
N LEU A 31 14.50 11.22 5.32
CA LEU A 31 13.41 11.29 4.35
C LEU A 31 13.16 10.02 3.51
N ILE A 32 14.20 9.25 3.16
CA ILE A 32 14.02 8.11 2.24
C ILE A 32 14.02 6.82 3.04
N MET A 33 12.90 6.11 3.03
CA MET A 33 12.80 4.77 3.59
C MET A 33 12.88 3.74 2.45
N ILE A 34 13.69 2.69 2.59
CA ILE A 34 13.82 1.58 1.63
C ILE A 34 13.52 0.25 2.35
N SER A 35 12.81 -0.68 1.71
CA SER A 35 12.58 -2.01 2.29
C SER A 35 13.89 -2.82 2.36
N LYS A 36 14.19 -3.41 3.52
CA LYS A 36 15.38 -4.24 3.73
C LYS A 36 15.24 -5.62 3.06
N PRO A 37 16.36 -6.19 2.56
CA PRO A 37 16.46 -7.61 2.21
C PRO A 37 15.93 -8.52 3.32
N TYR A 38 15.50 -9.73 2.95
CA TYR A 38 14.78 -10.66 3.83
C TYR A 38 15.66 -11.47 4.80
N ASP A 39 16.99 -11.39 4.71
CA ASP A 39 17.90 -12.30 5.43
C ASP A 39 17.93 -12.08 6.96
N GLU A 40 17.90 -13.20 7.69
CA GLU A 40 17.65 -13.31 9.14
C GLU A 40 18.83 -12.93 10.05
N GLU A 41 19.99 -12.56 9.51
CA GLU A 41 21.09 -12.02 10.31
C GLU A 41 21.54 -10.66 9.78
N TRP A 42 20.69 -9.65 9.99
CA TRP A 42 21.07 -8.27 9.74
C TRP A 42 22.04 -7.79 10.85
N GLN A 43 23.32 -8.11 10.71
CA GLN A 43 24.34 -7.54 11.59
C GLN A 43 24.53 -6.06 11.25
N GLU A 44 24.21 -5.20 12.22
CA GLU A 44 24.29 -3.73 12.17
C GLU A 44 25.71 -3.19 11.87
N LYS A 45 26.71 -4.07 11.75
CA LYS A 45 28.09 -3.73 11.44
C LYS A 45 28.25 -3.39 9.96
N SER A 46 28.08 -2.10 9.70
CA SER A 46 28.78 -1.33 8.66
C SER A 46 28.64 -1.85 7.23
N TYR A 47 27.49 -1.63 6.62
CA TYR A 47 27.44 -1.51 5.16
C TYR A 47 27.25 -0.05 4.76
N LYS A 48 28.31 0.52 4.19
CA LYS A 48 28.17 1.48 3.09
C LYS A 48 27.69 0.68 1.87
N MET A 49 26.41 0.27 1.86
CA MET A 49 25.79 -0.21 0.63
C MET A 49 25.74 1.00 -0.29
N SER A 50 26.55 0.99 -1.35
CA SER A 50 26.60 2.14 -2.25
C SER A 50 25.23 2.30 -2.91
N LEU A 51 24.86 3.53 -3.25
CA LEU A 51 23.65 3.79 -4.04
C LEU A 51 23.64 2.91 -5.31
N TYR A 52 24.81 2.64 -5.89
CA TYR A 52 24.97 1.71 -7.01
C TYR A 52 24.49 0.28 -6.69
N GLU A 53 24.85 -0.28 -5.54
CA GLU A 53 24.42 -1.62 -5.11
C GLU A 53 22.90 -1.67 -4.84
N LEU A 54 22.32 -0.58 -4.33
CA LEU A 54 20.87 -0.41 -4.22
C LEU A 54 20.17 -0.31 -5.58
N MET A 55 20.84 0.31 -6.56
CA MET A 55 20.27 0.63 -7.87
C MET A 55 20.52 -0.43 -8.94
N LYS A 56 21.46 -1.36 -8.75
CA LYS A 56 21.80 -2.36 -9.79
C LYS A 56 20.67 -3.36 -10.03
N GLU A 57 19.91 -3.69 -8.98
CA GLU A 57 18.76 -4.60 -9.02
C GLU A 57 17.42 -3.87 -9.17
N ILE A 58 17.42 -2.53 -9.33
CA ILE A 58 16.21 -1.79 -9.67
C ILE A 58 15.69 -2.28 -11.01
N ASP A 59 14.42 -2.69 -11.02
CA ASP A 59 13.61 -2.74 -12.22
C ASP A 59 13.19 -1.31 -12.58
N TYR A 60 13.85 -0.73 -13.58
CA TYR A 60 13.64 0.67 -13.99
C TYR A 60 12.25 0.90 -14.59
N GLU A 61 11.63 -0.15 -15.14
CA GLU A 61 10.26 -0.10 -15.62
C GLU A 61 9.31 -0.01 -14.42
N GLU A 62 9.55 -0.84 -13.40
CA GLU A 62 8.77 -0.86 -12.16
C GLU A 62 8.98 0.39 -11.27
N VAL A 63 10.14 1.04 -11.35
CA VAL A 63 10.50 2.18 -10.48
C VAL A 63 10.29 3.54 -11.13
N PHE A 64 10.51 3.64 -12.45
CA PHE A 64 10.50 4.91 -13.17
C PHE A 64 9.54 4.91 -14.36
N GLY A 65 8.85 3.80 -14.66
CA GLY A 65 8.08 3.65 -15.90
C GLY A 65 8.96 3.68 -17.15
N LEU A 66 10.27 3.42 -17.01
CA LEU A 66 11.24 3.49 -18.08
C LEU A 66 11.65 2.09 -18.52
N ARG A 67 11.21 1.71 -19.72
CA ARG A 67 11.61 0.45 -20.34
C ARG A 67 13.04 0.56 -20.90
N ILE A 68 14.00 -0.10 -20.25
CA ILE A 68 15.40 -0.13 -20.71
C ILE A 68 15.64 -1.38 -21.57
N PRO A 69 16.01 -1.25 -22.86
CA PRO A 69 16.31 -2.39 -23.71
C PRO A 69 17.50 -3.22 -23.20
N GLY A 70 17.33 -4.53 -23.03
CA GLY A 70 18.45 -5.47 -22.83
C GLY A 70 18.60 -6.12 -21.44
N LYS A 71 17.79 -5.75 -20.44
CA LYS A 71 17.71 -6.53 -19.18
C LYS A 71 16.60 -7.58 -19.29
N SER A 72 16.95 -8.86 -19.15
CA SER A 72 15.96 -9.92 -19.00
C SER A 72 15.42 -9.92 -17.57
N ASN A 73 14.27 -9.29 -17.37
CA ASN A 73 13.59 -9.35 -16.07
C ASN A 73 12.92 -10.73 -15.98
N LYS A 74 13.60 -11.72 -15.37
CA LYS A 74 12.88 -12.86 -14.81
C LYS A 74 11.90 -12.28 -13.79
N LYS A 75 10.59 -12.28 -14.11
CA LYS A 75 9.55 -11.81 -13.19
C LYS A 75 9.70 -12.60 -11.88
N LYS A 76 10.15 -11.92 -10.83
CA LYS A 76 10.22 -12.51 -9.50
C LYS A 76 8.78 -12.62 -9.02
N VAL A 77 8.28 -13.85 -8.95
CA VAL A 77 6.96 -14.12 -8.39
C VAL A 77 7.14 -14.13 -6.88
N TYR A 78 6.38 -13.27 -6.22
CA TYR A 78 6.29 -13.28 -4.77
C TYR A 78 5.08 -14.14 -4.35
N THR A 79 4.99 -14.42 -3.05
CA THR A 79 3.89 -15.23 -2.49
C THR A 79 3.49 -14.73 -1.11
N ASN A 80 3.37 -13.41 -0.91
CA ASN A 80 2.73 -12.95 0.33
C ASN A 80 1.30 -13.52 0.36
N ARG A 81 0.88 -14.10 1.48
CA ARG A 81 -0.45 -14.75 1.63
C ARG A 81 -1.32 -13.94 2.60
N LEU A 82 -1.48 -12.65 2.34
CA LEU A 82 -2.27 -11.77 3.19
C LEU A 82 -3.72 -12.25 3.27
N SER A 83 -4.21 -12.54 4.48
CA SER A 83 -5.58 -13.01 4.65
C SER A 83 -6.58 -11.85 4.57
N PHE A 84 -7.61 -11.99 3.73
CA PHE A 84 -8.69 -11.02 3.59
C PHE A 84 -9.91 -11.31 4.49
N GLU A 85 -9.86 -12.36 5.31
CA GLU A 85 -10.99 -12.80 6.15
C GLU A 85 -11.45 -11.73 7.16
N LYS A 86 -10.51 -10.96 7.70
CA LYS A 86 -10.80 -9.90 8.68
C LYS A 86 -11.14 -8.56 8.03
N PHE A 87 -10.97 -8.43 6.72
CA PHE A 87 -11.18 -7.17 6.04
C PHE A 87 -12.65 -6.79 5.95
N THR A 88 -12.88 -5.48 6.00
CA THR A 88 -14.17 -4.81 5.84
C THR A 88 -14.03 -3.67 4.85
N ILE A 89 -15.14 -3.24 4.24
CA ILE A 89 -15.14 -2.10 3.32
C ILE A 89 -14.38 -0.89 3.91
N GLY A 90 -13.53 -0.28 3.08
CA GLY A 90 -12.73 0.88 3.44
C GLY A 90 -11.40 0.56 4.13
N ASP A 91 -11.13 -0.68 4.52
CA ASP A 91 -9.79 -1.07 5.00
C ASP A 91 -8.74 -0.83 3.90
N ILE A 92 -7.52 -0.54 4.30
CA ILE A 92 -6.41 -0.20 3.41
C ILE A 92 -5.48 -1.40 3.31
N VAL A 93 -5.06 -1.75 2.10
CA VAL A 93 -3.95 -2.67 1.86
C VAL A 93 -2.73 -1.86 1.48
N LEU A 94 -1.62 -2.11 2.14
CA LEU A 94 -0.31 -1.60 1.74
C LEU A 94 0.56 -2.79 1.34
N ALA A 95 1.36 -2.65 0.29
CA ALA A 95 2.20 -3.74 -0.19
C ALA A 95 3.56 -3.26 -0.68
N THR A 96 4.55 -4.15 -0.58
CA THR A 96 5.91 -3.88 -1.01
C THR A 96 6.64 -5.13 -1.47
N SER A 97 7.68 -4.91 -2.26
CA SER A 97 8.63 -5.91 -2.71
C SER A 97 10.04 -5.38 -2.46
N LEU A 98 11.05 -6.28 -2.47
CA LEU A 98 12.43 -5.85 -2.32
C LEU A 98 12.84 -4.93 -3.47
N GLY A 99 13.63 -3.92 -3.13
CA GLY A 99 14.20 -2.98 -4.10
C GLY A 99 14.03 -1.54 -3.65
N PHE A 100 14.62 -0.65 -4.44
CA PHE A 100 14.38 0.79 -4.31
C PHE A 100 13.17 1.15 -5.15
N HIS A 101 12.29 2.00 -4.62
CA HIS A 101 11.16 2.56 -5.35
C HIS A 101 11.08 4.06 -5.08
N ILE A 102 10.67 4.85 -6.09
CA ILE A 102 10.63 6.30 -5.96
C ILE A 102 9.60 6.77 -4.90
N GLN A 103 8.58 5.96 -4.64
CA GLN A 103 7.57 6.22 -3.60
C GLN A 103 7.98 5.70 -2.21
N GLY A 104 9.20 5.16 -2.07
CA GLY A 104 9.78 4.72 -0.80
C GLY A 104 9.63 3.23 -0.50
N ALA A 105 9.66 2.87 0.79
CA ALA A 105 9.77 1.49 1.26
C ALA A 105 8.50 0.65 1.06
N ILE A 106 7.36 1.32 0.94
CA ILE A 106 6.07 0.70 0.61
C ILE A 106 5.71 1.21 -0.78
N ARG A 107 5.43 0.28 -1.68
CA ARG A 107 5.38 0.56 -3.13
C ARG A 107 3.97 0.71 -3.64
N HIS A 108 3.00 0.17 -2.91
CA HIS A 108 1.63 0.13 -3.36
C HIS A 108 0.63 0.29 -2.24
N ALA A 109 -0.55 0.79 -2.59
CA ALA A 109 -1.66 1.00 -1.69
C ALA A 109 -2.99 0.80 -2.43
N ALA A 110 -3.98 0.23 -1.74
CA ALA A 110 -5.36 0.13 -2.22
C ALA A 110 -6.34 0.28 -1.05
N ILE A 111 -7.59 0.54 -1.39
CA ILE A 111 -8.72 0.45 -0.46
C ILE A 111 -9.60 -0.75 -0.81
N PHE A 112 -9.99 -1.53 0.18
CA PHE A 112 -10.73 -2.76 0.02
C PHE A 112 -12.23 -2.49 -0.10
N ASP A 113 -12.86 -3.04 -1.14
CA ASP A 113 -14.31 -3.07 -1.31
C ASP A 113 -14.84 -4.48 -1.02
N SER A 114 -15.35 -4.69 0.20
CA SER A 114 -15.89 -5.98 0.62
C SER A 114 -17.12 -6.43 -0.18
N ARG A 115 -17.76 -5.55 -0.96
CA ARG A 115 -18.90 -5.90 -1.82
C ARG A 115 -18.46 -6.68 -3.06
N ARG A 116 -17.17 -6.65 -3.39
CA ARG A 116 -16.56 -7.35 -4.53
C ARG A 116 -15.78 -8.59 -4.11
N TYR A 117 -15.69 -8.86 -2.80
CA TYR A 117 -14.99 -10.02 -2.26
C TYR A 117 -15.97 -11.18 -2.03
N HIS A 118 -15.70 -12.30 -2.70
CA HIS A 118 -16.45 -13.55 -2.66
C HIS A 118 -15.62 -14.71 -2.09
N GLY A 119 -14.42 -14.43 -1.57
CA GLY A 119 -13.52 -15.44 -1.02
C GLY A 119 -12.55 -16.04 -2.05
N SER A 120 -12.40 -15.43 -3.22
CA SER A 120 -11.48 -15.86 -4.26
C SER A 120 -10.27 -14.95 -4.36
N ILE A 121 -9.10 -15.52 -4.68
CA ILE A 121 -7.89 -14.74 -5.02
C ILE A 121 -8.08 -13.95 -6.32
N ASP A 122 -9.01 -14.36 -7.18
CA ASP A 122 -9.31 -13.66 -8.44
C ASP A 122 -10.25 -12.46 -8.23
N ASP A 123 -10.78 -12.24 -7.02
CA ASP A 123 -11.71 -11.14 -6.76
C ASP A 123 -11.03 -9.78 -6.91
N GLU A 124 -11.50 -9.00 -7.88
CA GLU A 124 -11.12 -7.60 -8.10
C GLU A 124 -11.79 -6.69 -7.07
N CYS A 125 -11.23 -6.68 -5.85
CA CYS A 125 -11.79 -6.01 -4.68
C CYS A 125 -10.87 -4.95 -4.07
N LEU A 126 -9.73 -4.66 -4.72
CA LEU A 126 -8.74 -3.69 -4.25
C LEU A 126 -8.74 -2.45 -5.15
N LEU A 127 -9.45 -1.40 -4.74
CA LEU A 127 -9.52 -0.14 -5.49
C LEU A 127 -8.23 0.66 -5.31
N THR A 128 -7.53 0.92 -6.41
CA THR A 128 -6.24 1.60 -6.44
C THR A 128 -6.06 2.39 -7.74
N ALA A 129 -4.87 2.93 -7.98
CA ALA A 129 -4.46 3.47 -9.26
C ALA A 129 -3.07 2.96 -9.66
N GLU A 130 -2.97 2.51 -10.92
CA GLU A 130 -1.79 1.86 -11.50
C GLU A 130 -1.27 2.60 -12.74
N PRO A 131 0.06 2.58 -12.99
CA PRO A 131 0.64 3.01 -14.27
C PRO A 131 -0.08 2.36 -15.46
N ASP A 132 -0.31 3.15 -16.51
CA ASP A 132 -0.96 2.76 -17.78
C ASP A 132 -2.40 2.21 -17.70
N LYS A 133 -2.93 1.97 -16.49
CA LYS A 133 -4.31 1.50 -16.28
C LYS A 133 -5.21 2.57 -15.68
N GLY A 134 -4.66 3.49 -14.89
CA GLY A 134 -5.45 4.47 -14.17
C GLY A 134 -6.04 3.92 -12.87
N VAL A 135 -7.14 4.50 -12.41
CA VAL A 135 -7.89 4.01 -11.24
C VAL A 135 -8.63 2.73 -11.61
N ILE A 136 -8.40 1.65 -10.87
CA ILE A 136 -8.93 0.32 -11.17
C ILE A 136 -9.23 -0.48 -9.90
N TYR A 137 -9.95 -1.58 -10.06
CA TYR A 137 -9.94 -2.67 -9.08
C TYR A 137 -8.88 -3.70 -9.47
N GLU A 138 -8.01 -4.04 -8.53
CA GLU A 138 -7.04 -5.12 -8.65
C GLU A 138 -7.50 -6.37 -7.93
N SER A 139 -7.04 -7.53 -8.42
CA SER A 139 -7.27 -8.82 -7.78
C SER A 139 -6.34 -9.05 -6.60
N ILE A 140 -6.77 -9.89 -5.66
CA ILE A 140 -5.92 -10.39 -4.57
C ILE A 140 -4.71 -11.15 -5.14
N GLN A 141 -4.88 -11.88 -6.24
CA GLN A 141 -3.82 -12.61 -6.93
C GLN A 141 -2.70 -11.68 -7.40
N PHE A 142 -3.03 -10.48 -7.89
CA PHE A 142 -2.03 -9.49 -8.26
C PHE A 142 -1.15 -9.14 -7.04
N TYR A 143 -1.75 -8.97 -5.87
CA TYR A 143 -0.97 -8.67 -4.67
C TYR A 143 -0.07 -9.83 -4.27
N TYR A 144 -0.58 -11.06 -4.32
CA TYR A 144 0.19 -12.25 -3.99
C TYR A 144 1.40 -12.43 -4.90
N GLU A 145 1.24 -12.25 -6.21
CA GLU A 145 2.29 -12.51 -7.20
C GLU A 145 3.33 -11.39 -7.34
N ASN A 146 3.00 -10.14 -7.01
CA ASN A 146 3.85 -8.98 -7.30
C ASN A 146 4.48 -8.34 -6.05
N PHE A 147 4.04 -8.69 -4.84
CA PHE A 147 4.60 -8.13 -3.60
C PHE A 147 5.09 -9.21 -2.64
N GLY A 148 6.23 -8.98 -2.00
CA GLY A 148 6.80 -9.92 -1.02
C GLY A 148 6.27 -9.70 0.40
N GLU A 149 5.75 -8.52 0.71
CA GLU A 149 5.11 -8.19 1.98
C GLU A 149 3.85 -7.37 1.74
N ALA A 150 2.85 -7.58 2.59
CA ALA A 150 1.64 -6.78 2.59
C ALA A 150 1.08 -6.62 4.01
N TRP A 151 0.37 -5.52 4.23
CA TRP A 151 -0.27 -5.15 5.49
C TRP A 151 -1.73 -4.79 5.26
N GLY A 152 -2.60 -5.26 6.16
CA GLY A 152 -3.96 -4.76 6.31
C GLY A 152 -4.01 -3.69 7.39
N LEU A 153 -4.51 -2.52 7.02
CA LEU A 153 -4.67 -1.36 7.89
C LEU A 153 -6.14 -0.96 7.98
N PHE A 154 -6.56 -0.49 9.14
CA PHE A 154 -7.87 0.16 9.32
C PHE A 154 -7.68 1.54 9.93
N VAL A 155 -8.68 2.41 9.75
CA VAL A 155 -8.73 3.74 10.36
C VAL A 155 -9.71 3.68 11.54
N PRO A 156 -9.24 3.66 12.79
CA PRO A 156 -10.12 3.72 13.96
C PRO A 156 -10.96 5.00 13.94
N GLY A 157 -12.13 4.96 14.56
CA GLY A 157 -13.00 6.14 14.69
C GLY A 157 -13.89 6.44 13.47
N THR A 158 -13.70 5.79 12.32
CA THR A 158 -14.66 5.89 11.21
C THR A 158 -15.87 4.97 11.39
N THR A 159 -17.04 5.45 11.00
CA THR A 159 -18.28 4.68 10.97
C THR A 159 -18.39 3.79 9.73
N PHE A 160 -19.22 2.76 9.80
CA PHE A 160 -19.54 1.91 8.64
C PHE A 160 -20.07 2.73 7.44
N LYS A 161 -20.90 3.73 7.73
CA LYS A 161 -21.47 4.62 6.71
C LYS A 161 -20.37 5.44 6.00
N GLN A 162 -19.46 6.05 6.76
CA GLN A 162 -18.32 6.78 6.17
C GLN A 162 -17.47 5.88 5.28
N ARG A 163 -17.17 4.65 5.70
CA ARG A 163 -16.37 3.73 4.87
C ARG A 163 -17.08 3.29 3.59
N ILE A 164 -18.40 3.13 3.61
CA ILE A 164 -19.20 2.93 2.39
C ILE A 164 -19.09 4.15 1.48
N GLU A 165 -19.36 5.35 2.01
CA GLU A 165 -19.32 6.60 1.25
C GLU A 165 -17.94 6.86 0.63
N ILE A 166 -16.87 6.55 1.36
CA ILE A 166 -15.49 6.59 0.87
C ILE A 166 -15.32 5.72 -0.39
N VAL A 167 -15.65 4.43 -0.30
CA VAL A 167 -15.44 3.50 -1.43
C VAL A 167 -16.38 3.82 -2.59
N GLU A 168 -17.61 4.24 -2.31
CA GLU A 168 -18.55 4.71 -3.34
C GLU A 168 -18.03 5.93 -4.07
N GLU A 169 -17.51 6.93 -3.37
CA GLU A 169 -16.95 8.13 -4.00
C GLU A 169 -15.75 7.77 -4.87
N LEU A 170 -14.77 7.05 -4.31
CA LEU A 170 -13.55 6.67 -5.02
C LEU A 170 -13.86 5.80 -6.25
N SER A 171 -14.87 4.95 -6.19
CA SER A 171 -15.24 4.07 -7.31
C SER A 171 -15.75 4.82 -8.54
N LYS A 172 -16.21 6.08 -8.41
CA LYS A 172 -16.64 6.92 -9.53
C LYS A 172 -15.48 7.32 -10.44
N HIS A 173 -14.26 7.27 -9.91
CA HIS A 173 -13.05 7.66 -10.63
C HIS A 173 -12.39 6.50 -11.36
N VAL A 174 -12.96 5.29 -11.34
CA VAL A 174 -12.44 4.14 -12.11
C VAL A 174 -12.29 4.52 -13.60
N GLY A 175 -11.10 4.30 -14.14
CA GLY A 175 -10.69 4.68 -15.50
C GLY A 175 -9.98 6.04 -15.58
N GLU A 176 -9.94 6.84 -14.52
CA GLU A 176 -9.19 8.10 -14.51
C GLU A 176 -7.68 7.89 -14.52
N ARG A 177 -6.95 8.88 -15.03
CA ARG A 177 -5.54 8.75 -15.36
C ARG A 177 -4.64 8.66 -14.11
N TYR A 178 -3.67 7.74 -14.19
CA TYR A 178 -2.56 7.66 -13.25
C TYR A 178 -1.51 8.75 -13.52
N TYR A 179 -1.05 9.40 -12.44
CA TYR A 179 0.09 10.30 -12.45
C TYR A 179 0.74 10.39 -11.06
N TRP A 180 1.84 9.65 -10.85
CA TRP A 180 2.48 9.51 -9.53
C TRP A 180 2.99 10.82 -8.94
N SER A 181 3.45 11.76 -9.76
CA SER A 181 4.01 13.02 -9.30
C SER A 181 2.96 14.13 -9.15
N ALA A 182 1.67 13.82 -9.32
CA ALA A 182 0.58 14.75 -9.10
C ALA A 182 0.62 15.31 -7.67
N HIS A 183 0.33 16.61 -7.52
CA HIS A 183 0.04 17.15 -6.19
C HIS A 183 -1.18 16.45 -5.59
N LYS A 184 -1.18 16.20 -4.28
CA LYS A 184 -2.30 15.51 -3.62
C LYS A 184 -3.67 16.20 -3.80
N ASN A 185 -3.67 17.51 -4.06
CA ASN A 185 -4.89 18.28 -4.36
C ASN A 185 -5.27 18.35 -5.85
N ASN A 186 -4.61 17.63 -6.76
CA ASN A 186 -4.98 17.64 -8.19
C ASN A 186 -6.24 16.79 -8.46
N PRO A 187 -7.39 17.37 -8.80
CA PRO A 187 -8.67 16.65 -8.82
C PRO A 187 -8.77 15.56 -9.91
N THR A 188 -7.89 15.56 -10.92
CA THR A 188 -8.01 14.70 -12.11
C THR A 188 -6.82 13.75 -12.28
N SER A 189 -6.03 13.56 -11.24
CA SER A 189 -4.84 12.73 -11.28
C SER A 189 -4.78 11.88 -10.03
N TRP A 190 -4.40 10.62 -10.22
CA TRP A 190 -4.43 9.60 -9.18
C TRP A 190 -3.12 8.83 -9.12
N TYR A 191 -2.79 8.34 -7.94
CA TYR A 191 -1.75 7.34 -7.72
C TYR A 191 -2.19 6.46 -6.55
N CYS A 192 -1.55 5.31 -6.40
CA CYS A 192 -2.02 4.23 -5.52
C CYS A 192 -2.39 4.69 -4.11
N SER A 193 -1.54 5.45 -3.41
CA SER A 193 -1.81 5.98 -2.07
C SER A 193 -2.72 7.21 -2.03
N LEU A 194 -2.93 7.89 -3.15
CA LEU A 194 -3.85 9.02 -3.20
C LEU A 194 -5.31 8.56 -3.09
N VAL A 195 -5.61 7.39 -3.65
CA VAL A 195 -6.94 6.78 -3.61
C VAL A 195 -7.45 6.64 -2.17
N PRO A 196 -6.81 5.88 -1.26
CA PRO A 196 -7.26 5.79 0.12
C PRO A 196 -7.19 7.14 0.85
N TRP A 197 -6.12 7.94 0.66
CA TRP A 197 -5.98 9.22 1.38
C TRP A 197 -7.13 10.18 1.07
N ARG A 198 -7.48 10.38 -0.20
CA ARG A 198 -8.57 11.30 -0.59
C ARG A 198 -9.89 10.90 0.03
N GLY A 199 -10.22 9.61 -0.02
CA GLY A 199 -11.45 9.11 0.58
C GLY A 199 -11.54 9.48 2.06
N TYR A 200 -10.51 9.12 2.84
CA TYR A 200 -10.50 9.41 4.27
C TYR A 200 -10.44 10.92 4.59
N TYR A 201 -9.69 11.69 3.81
CA TYR A 201 -9.57 13.13 4.01
C TYR A 201 -10.88 13.87 3.69
N GLU A 202 -11.47 13.62 2.52
CA GLU A 202 -12.63 14.37 2.03
C GLU A 202 -13.96 13.93 2.68
N ILE A 203 -14.12 12.64 2.98
CA ILE A 203 -15.38 12.09 3.51
C ILE A 203 -15.37 11.96 5.03
N ALA A 204 -14.27 11.46 5.61
CA ALA A 204 -14.16 11.27 7.05
C ALA A 204 -13.50 12.45 7.79
N GLY A 205 -12.87 13.39 7.06
CA GLY A 205 -12.12 14.49 7.67
C GLY A 205 -10.86 14.02 8.40
N ILE A 206 -10.33 12.84 8.05
CA ILE A 206 -9.17 12.23 8.70
C ILE A 206 -7.98 12.30 7.75
N ASP A 207 -6.96 13.06 8.14
CA ASP A 207 -5.72 13.17 7.37
C ASP A 207 -4.77 12.01 7.70
N ILE A 208 -4.77 10.99 6.85
CA ILE A 208 -3.86 9.84 6.97
C ILE A 208 -2.49 10.09 6.31
N ASP A 209 -2.16 11.33 5.95
CA ASP A 209 -0.80 11.74 5.54
C ASP A 209 0.02 12.12 6.78
N TYR A 210 0.98 11.27 7.14
CA TYR A 210 1.84 11.47 8.32
C TYR A 210 2.69 12.76 8.26
N ASN A 211 3.12 13.19 7.07
CA ASN A 211 4.10 14.26 6.95
C ASN A 211 3.51 15.58 6.40
N GLY A 212 2.26 15.55 5.91
CA GLY A 212 1.54 16.71 5.41
C GLY A 212 2.09 17.30 4.11
N GLY A 213 2.98 16.58 3.42
CA GLY A 213 3.79 17.06 2.31
C GLY A 213 3.05 17.20 0.99
N TYR A 214 3.82 17.44 -0.08
CA TYR A 214 3.29 17.63 -1.44
C TYR A 214 2.60 16.37 -2.00
N TRP A 215 3.16 15.20 -1.67
CA TRP A 215 2.63 13.89 -2.03
C TRP A 215 2.22 13.15 -0.75
N VAL A 216 1.32 12.20 -0.92
CA VAL A 216 0.99 11.22 0.12
C VAL A 216 1.57 9.88 -0.30
N LEU A 217 2.68 9.47 0.26
CA LEU A 217 3.31 8.19 -0.08
C LEU A 217 2.65 7.05 0.70
N PRO A 218 2.71 5.79 0.23
CA PRO A 218 2.18 4.65 0.98
C PRO A 218 2.76 4.52 2.41
N ILE A 219 4.03 4.93 2.59
CA ILE A 219 4.67 4.97 3.91
C ILE A 219 4.03 6.03 4.83
N ASP A 220 3.49 7.12 4.31
CA ASP A 220 2.83 8.15 5.11
C ASP A 220 1.54 7.60 5.72
N ILE A 221 0.77 6.84 4.95
CA ILE A 221 -0.40 6.10 5.43
C ILE A 221 -0.01 5.09 6.50
N PHE A 222 1.08 4.34 6.28
CA PHE A 222 1.60 3.39 7.27
C PHE A 222 2.02 4.09 8.56
N MET A 223 2.65 5.26 8.49
CA MET A 223 3.19 5.96 9.66
C MET A 223 2.15 6.83 10.39
N SER A 224 1.02 7.14 9.76
CA SER A 224 -0.05 7.96 10.34
C SER A 224 -0.54 7.42 11.69
N GLU A 225 -0.74 8.30 12.67
CA GLU A 225 -1.34 7.92 13.96
C GLU A 225 -2.81 7.47 13.84
N TYR A 226 -3.45 7.81 12.73
CA TYR A 226 -4.86 7.48 12.46
C TYR A 226 -5.07 6.11 11.82
N THR A 227 -4.00 5.37 11.54
CA THR A 227 -4.11 4.00 10.98
C THR A 227 -3.54 2.98 11.95
N GLU A 228 -4.13 1.79 11.96
CA GLU A 228 -3.65 0.66 12.76
C GLU A 228 -3.50 -0.58 11.89
N VAL A 229 -2.43 -1.35 12.09
CA VAL A 229 -2.18 -2.61 11.38
C VAL A 229 -2.93 -3.73 12.10
N PHE A 230 -3.72 -4.51 11.39
CA PHE A 230 -4.47 -5.66 11.95
C PHE A 230 -4.15 -6.99 11.27
N GLU A 231 -3.48 -6.95 10.12
CA GLU A 231 -3.09 -8.13 9.36
C GLU A 231 -1.75 -7.89 8.68
N TYR A 232 -0.94 -8.93 8.54
CA TYR A 232 0.36 -8.85 7.92
C TYR A 232 0.74 -10.21 7.33
N ALA A 233 1.27 -10.19 6.11
CA ALA A 233 1.86 -11.36 5.50
C ALA A 233 3.18 -11.04 4.82
N ARG A 234 4.05 -12.04 4.85
CA ARG A 234 5.33 -12.06 4.15
C ARG A 234 5.46 -13.38 3.39
N GLY A 235 5.96 -13.31 2.16
CA GLY A 235 6.29 -14.44 1.30
C GLY A 235 7.78 -14.80 1.32
#